data_AF-A0A965IJ07-F1
#
_entry.id   AF-A0A965IJ07-F1
#
_cell.length_a   1.000
_cell.length_b   1.000
_cell.length_c   1.000
_cell.angle_alpha   90.00
_cell.angle_beta   90.00
_cell.angle_gamma   90.00
#
_symmetry.space_group_name_H-M   'P 1'
#
loop_
_entity.id
_entity.type
_entity.pdbx_description
1 polymer ?
#
loop_
_entity_poly.entity_id
_entity_poly.type
_entity_poly.pdbx_seq_one_letter_code
_entity_poly.pdbx_strand_id
1 'polypeptide(L)'
;MTTNTFPADVLERAKNIRLAIFDVDGVLTDGGLLFTEQGETIKRFSTLDGHGLKALQNAGITPAVITGRDSAALRKRLSDLGIQHAVFGTIDKAPAAQTLLTQLGLDWSQATHMGDDWPDLAVMTRVALAFAPANAHHEVKARAHYVTDRQGGHGAVREVCDLLLTATGHYDRILKDALQ
;
A
#
# COMPACT_ATOMS: atom_id res chain seq x y z
N MET A 1 9.55 19.42 -14.91
CA MET A 1 8.10 19.25 -14.75
C MET A 1 7.85 17.76 -14.67
N THR A 2 7.31 17.28 -13.55
CA THR A 2 6.93 15.87 -13.40
C THR A 2 5.88 15.52 -14.45
N THR A 3 6.03 14.38 -15.11
CA THR A 3 5.11 13.91 -16.16
C THR A 3 3.85 13.26 -15.61
N ASN A 4 3.80 12.97 -14.30
CA ASN A 4 2.62 12.46 -13.61
C ASN A 4 1.90 13.61 -12.90
N THR A 5 0.68 13.91 -13.34
CA THR A 5 -0.23 14.82 -12.67
C THR A 5 -1.30 14.03 -11.93
N PHE A 6 -1.19 13.95 -10.60
CA PHE A 6 -2.24 13.41 -9.74
C PHE A 6 -3.32 14.46 -9.44
N PRO A 7 -4.57 14.06 -9.14
CA PRO A 7 -5.64 15.00 -8.81
C PRO A 7 -5.29 15.87 -7.58
N ALA A 8 -5.57 17.17 -7.66
CA ALA A 8 -5.16 18.13 -6.63
C ALA A 8 -5.82 17.87 -5.26
N ASP A 9 -7.08 17.45 -5.25
CA ASP A 9 -7.83 17.08 -4.04
C ASP A 9 -7.25 15.83 -3.36
N VAL A 10 -6.77 14.87 -4.15
CA VAL A 10 -6.08 13.67 -3.64
C VAL A 10 -4.72 14.03 -3.07
N LEU A 11 -3.96 14.90 -3.75
CA LEU A 11 -2.68 15.40 -3.25
C LEU A 11 -2.85 16.18 -1.93
N GLU A 12 -3.93 16.96 -1.78
CA GLU A 12 -4.22 17.68 -0.54
C GLU A 12 -4.40 16.72 0.65
N ARG A 13 -5.19 15.65 0.47
CA ARG A 13 -5.39 14.61 1.49
C ARG A 13 -4.10 13.90 1.88
N ALA A 14 -3.18 13.75 0.92
CA ALA A 14 -1.93 13.00 1.10
C ALA A 14 -0.85 13.76 1.89
N LYS A 15 -0.95 15.09 2.07
CA LYS A 15 0.13 15.93 2.64
C LYS A 15 0.59 15.52 4.05
N ASN A 16 -0.34 15.05 4.89
CA ASN A 16 -0.08 14.74 6.29
C ASN A 16 0.07 13.24 6.56
N ILE A 17 0.17 12.42 5.52
CA ILE A 17 0.26 10.97 5.67
C ILE A 17 1.63 10.58 6.23
N ARG A 18 1.59 9.76 7.28
CA ARG A 18 2.76 9.21 7.99
C ARG A 18 2.80 7.68 7.95
N LEU A 19 1.67 7.03 7.75
CA LEU A 19 1.52 5.58 7.67
C LEU A 19 0.82 5.19 6.37
N ALA A 20 1.43 4.31 5.58
CA ALA A 20 0.83 3.76 4.38
C ALA A 20 0.58 2.25 4.54
N ILE A 21 -0.68 1.86 4.70
CA ILE A 21 -1.08 0.47 4.92
C ILE A 21 -1.47 -0.16 3.57
N PHE A 22 -1.00 -1.38 3.33
CA PHE A 22 -1.29 -2.14 2.11
C PHE A 22 -1.86 -3.52 2.47
N ASP A 23 -2.90 -3.94 1.75
CA ASP A 23 -3.17 -5.36 1.61
C ASP A 23 -2.08 -6.06 0.77
N VAL A 24 -2.09 -7.40 0.76
CA VAL A 24 -1.18 -8.23 -0.02
C VAL A 24 -1.83 -8.75 -1.29
N ASP A 25 -2.91 -9.52 -1.18
CA ASP A 25 -3.36 -10.38 -2.27
C ASP A 25 -4.36 -9.64 -3.15
N GLY A 26 -3.91 -9.19 -4.32
CA GLY A 26 -4.68 -8.29 -5.19
C GLY A 26 -4.20 -6.85 -5.15
N VAL A 27 -3.29 -6.52 -4.21
CA VAL A 27 -2.62 -5.22 -4.07
C VAL A 27 -1.09 -5.32 -4.30
N LEU A 28 -0.35 -5.99 -3.41
CA LEU A 28 1.09 -6.25 -3.60
C LEU A 28 1.35 -7.42 -4.56
N THR A 29 0.34 -8.26 -4.77
CA THR A 29 0.29 -9.33 -5.78
C THR A 29 -0.86 -9.06 -6.76
N ASP A 30 -0.94 -9.85 -7.82
CA ASP A 30 -2.03 -9.83 -8.80
C ASP A 30 -3.31 -10.54 -8.31
N GLY A 31 -3.35 -11.00 -7.05
CA GLY A 31 -4.45 -11.77 -6.47
C GLY A 31 -4.44 -13.25 -6.85
N GLY A 32 -3.51 -13.67 -7.72
CA GLY A 32 -3.34 -15.07 -8.08
C GLY A 32 -2.72 -15.87 -6.93
N LEU A 33 -3.24 -17.07 -6.70
CA LEU A 33 -2.66 -18.03 -5.76
C LEU A 33 -2.09 -19.22 -6.51
N LEU A 34 -0.78 -19.44 -6.38
CA LEU A 34 -0.09 -20.57 -6.99
C LEU A 34 -0.01 -21.74 -5.99
N PHE A 35 -0.74 -22.81 -6.30
CA PHE A 35 -0.86 -24.00 -5.47
C PHE A 35 -0.10 -25.19 -6.04
N THR A 36 0.57 -25.92 -5.15
CA THR A 36 0.98 -27.31 -5.38
C THR A 36 0.05 -28.24 -4.58
N GLU A 37 0.26 -29.55 -4.69
CA GLU A 37 -0.45 -30.54 -3.87
C GLU A 37 -0.27 -30.32 -2.35
N GLN A 38 0.78 -29.57 -1.95
CA GLN A 38 1.10 -29.25 -0.55
C GLN A 38 0.52 -27.89 -0.11
N GLY A 39 -0.18 -27.17 -0.99
CA GLY A 39 -0.77 -25.86 -0.69
C GLY A 39 -0.11 -24.70 -1.44
N GLU A 40 -0.36 -23.48 -0.95
CA GLU A 40 0.18 -22.24 -1.52
C GLU A 40 1.66 -22.10 -1.15
N THR A 41 2.54 -22.10 -2.15
CA THR A 41 4.01 -22.06 -1.94
C THR A 41 4.70 -20.87 -2.58
N ILE A 42 4.06 -20.22 -3.57
CA ILE A 42 4.66 -19.14 -4.37
C ILE A 42 3.75 -17.92 -4.36
N LYS A 43 4.33 -16.74 -4.09
CA LYS A 43 3.71 -15.43 -4.31
C LYS A 43 4.57 -14.60 -5.24
N ARG A 44 3.95 -13.97 -6.24
CA ARG A 44 4.61 -13.08 -7.19
C ARG A 44 4.41 -11.64 -6.76
N PHE A 45 5.52 -10.91 -6.59
CA PHE A 45 5.51 -9.48 -6.22
C PHE A 45 6.16 -8.65 -7.33
N SER A 46 5.88 -7.35 -7.35
CA SER A 46 6.52 -6.39 -8.24
C SER A 46 7.82 -5.83 -7.66
N THR A 47 8.84 -5.68 -8.51
CA THR A 47 10.06 -4.95 -8.16
C THR A 47 9.83 -3.44 -8.12
N LEU A 48 8.92 -2.92 -8.95
CA LEU A 48 8.53 -1.51 -8.95
C LEU A 48 7.89 -1.13 -7.60
N ASP A 49 6.96 -1.97 -7.12
CA ASP A 49 6.30 -1.76 -5.82
C ASP A 49 7.32 -1.80 -4.68
N GLY A 50 8.26 -2.76 -4.72
CA GLY A 50 9.35 -2.85 -3.75
C GLY A 50 10.24 -1.59 -3.71
N HIS A 51 10.52 -0.97 -4.87
CA HIS A 51 11.27 0.29 -4.92
C HIS A 51 10.46 1.44 -4.31
N GLY A 52 9.17 1.55 -4.64
CA GLY A 52 8.28 2.59 -4.09
C GLY A 52 8.19 2.52 -2.56
N LEU A 53 8.04 1.32 -2.01
CA LEU A 53 7.97 1.10 -0.56
C LEU A 53 9.25 1.55 0.15
N LYS A 54 10.43 1.27 -0.42
CA LYS A 54 11.71 1.76 0.11
C LYS A 54 11.83 3.28 0.01
N ALA A 55 11.33 3.88 -1.09
CA ALA A 55 11.31 5.31 -1.25
C ALA A 55 10.42 6.00 -0.21
N LEU A 56 9.27 5.42 0.15
CA LEU A 56 8.43 5.90 1.26
C LEU A 56 9.18 5.90 2.59
N GLN A 57 9.88 4.80 2.91
CA GLN A 57 10.67 4.71 4.14
C GLN A 57 11.73 5.81 4.21
N ASN A 58 12.45 6.03 3.10
CA ASN A 58 13.48 7.07 3.00
C ASN A 58 12.90 8.50 3.09
N ALA A 59 11.60 8.66 2.83
CA ALA A 59 10.86 9.90 2.98
C ALA A 59 10.19 10.04 4.37
N GLY A 60 10.37 9.08 5.28
CA GLY A 60 9.77 9.12 6.61
C GLY A 60 8.27 8.78 6.65
N ILE A 61 7.76 8.13 5.61
CA ILE A 61 6.42 7.54 5.56
C ILE A 61 6.59 6.04 5.84
N THR A 62 5.95 5.54 6.89
CA THR A 62 6.06 4.15 7.31
C THR A 62 5.15 3.26 6.47
N PRO A 63 5.67 2.34 5.63
CA PRO A 63 4.84 1.31 5.02
C PRO A 63 4.49 0.22 6.04
N ALA A 64 3.25 -0.25 5.99
CA ALA A 64 2.76 -1.36 6.79
C ALA A 64 1.90 -2.32 5.96
N VAL A 65 1.77 -3.55 6.41
CA VAL A 65 0.98 -4.59 5.74
C VAL A 65 -0.08 -5.16 6.68
N ILE A 66 -1.31 -5.33 6.20
CA ILE A 66 -2.35 -6.08 6.90
C ILE A 66 -2.97 -7.06 5.91
N THR A 67 -2.85 -8.36 6.20
CA THR A 67 -3.29 -9.42 5.30
C THR A 67 -4.06 -10.52 6.01
N GLY A 68 -5.02 -11.10 5.30
CA GLY A 68 -5.76 -12.28 5.74
C GLY A 68 -4.95 -13.58 5.71
N ARG A 69 -3.79 -13.60 5.04
CA ARG A 69 -2.97 -14.80 4.87
C ARG A 69 -1.63 -14.67 5.59
N ASP A 70 -1.09 -15.80 6.01
CA ASP A 70 0.27 -15.90 6.54
C ASP A 70 1.03 -16.96 5.75
N SER A 71 2.18 -16.57 5.19
CA SER A 71 3.03 -17.49 4.43
C SER A 71 4.50 -17.13 4.59
N ALA A 72 5.37 -18.14 4.51
CA ALA A 72 6.82 -17.96 4.56
C ALA A 72 7.32 -17.05 3.42
N ALA A 73 6.77 -17.20 2.21
CA ALA A 73 7.11 -16.37 1.06
C ALA A 73 6.81 -14.89 1.30
N LEU A 74 5.63 -14.57 1.85
CA LEU A 74 5.27 -13.20 2.21
C LEU A 74 6.21 -12.64 3.29
N ARG A 75 6.40 -13.37 4.40
CA ARG A 75 7.28 -12.93 5.50
C ARG A 75 8.70 -12.63 5.01
N LYS A 76 9.26 -13.50 4.17
CA LYS A 76 10.58 -13.29 3.57
C LYS A 76 10.62 -12.02 2.72
N ARG A 77 9.59 -11.79 1.88
CA ARG A 77 9.51 -10.59 1.04
C ARG A 77 9.46 -9.30 1.88
N LEU A 78 8.62 -9.27 2.92
CA LEU A 78 8.52 -8.09 3.79
C LEU A 78 9.84 -7.83 4.53
N SER A 79 10.52 -8.90 4.98
CA SER A 79 11.87 -8.79 5.56
C SER A 79 12.90 -8.21 4.60
N ASP A 80 12.92 -8.64 3.33
CA ASP A 80 13.85 -8.14 2.30
C ASP A 80 13.62 -6.66 1.93
N LEU A 81 12.37 -6.21 2.10
CA LEU A 81 12.00 -4.80 1.95
C LEU A 81 12.24 -3.98 3.23
N GLY A 82 12.53 -4.62 4.35
CA GLY A 82 12.68 -3.95 5.64
C GLY A 82 11.36 -3.43 6.21
N ILE A 83 10.22 -4.03 5.85
CA ILE A 83 8.91 -3.66 6.38
C ILE A 83 8.76 -4.27 7.79
N GLN A 84 8.74 -3.39 8.79
CA GLN A 84 8.71 -3.79 10.21
C GLN A 84 7.29 -3.96 10.76
N HIS A 85 6.31 -3.29 10.17
CA HIS A 85 4.93 -3.29 10.64
C HIS A 85 4.07 -4.17 9.74
N ALA A 86 3.76 -5.37 10.21
CA ALA A 86 2.89 -6.29 9.49
C ALA A 86 1.97 -7.06 10.44
N VAL A 87 0.70 -7.20 10.07
CA VAL A 87 -0.27 -8.05 10.74
C VAL A 87 -0.74 -9.14 9.78
N PHE A 88 -0.55 -10.39 10.18
CA PHE A 88 -0.82 -11.57 9.35
C PHE A 88 -2.04 -12.33 9.85
N GLY A 89 -2.71 -13.04 8.95
CA GLY A 89 -3.78 -13.98 9.30
C GLY A 89 -5.05 -13.32 9.85
N THR A 90 -5.34 -12.08 9.47
CA THR A 90 -6.56 -11.37 9.92
C THR A 90 -7.40 -10.84 8.76
N ILE A 91 -8.70 -11.14 8.82
CA ILE A 91 -9.72 -10.54 7.95
C ILE A 91 -10.42 -9.35 8.61
N ASP A 92 -10.32 -9.22 9.94
CA ASP A 92 -10.82 -8.05 10.66
C ASP A 92 -9.70 -7.00 10.72
N LYS A 93 -9.59 -6.22 9.64
CA LYS A 93 -8.44 -5.34 9.41
C LYS A 93 -8.52 -4.03 10.19
N ALA A 94 -9.71 -3.56 10.58
CA ALA A 94 -9.85 -2.28 11.27
C ALA A 94 -9.24 -2.28 12.70
N PRO A 95 -9.45 -3.30 13.55
CA PRO A 95 -8.76 -3.40 14.83
C PRO A 95 -7.23 -3.56 14.69
N ALA A 96 -6.78 -4.30 13.66
CA ALA A 96 -5.37 -4.46 13.35
C ALA A 96 -4.71 -3.11 12.99
N ALA A 97 -5.35 -2.34 12.11
CA ALA A 97 -4.91 -1.00 11.74
C ALA A 97 -4.93 -0.04 12.93
N GLN A 98 -5.97 -0.08 13.77
CA GLN A 98 -6.06 0.72 14.98
C GLN A 98 -4.90 0.44 15.94
N THR A 99 -4.50 -0.84 16.07
CA THR A 99 -3.37 -1.23 16.91
C THR A 99 -2.05 -0.67 16.38
N LEU A 100 -1.82 -0.75 15.06
CA LEU A 100 -0.63 -0.17 14.43
C LEU A 100 -0.57 1.35 14.61
N LEU A 101 -1.69 2.04 14.42
CA LEU A 101 -1.81 3.48 14.65
C LEU A 101 -1.42 3.85 16.07
N THR A 102 -2.00 3.18 17.08
CA THR A 102 -1.69 3.40 18.49
C THR A 102 -0.21 3.17 18.80
N GLN A 103 0.39 2.09 18.27
CA GLN A 103 1.82 1.79 18.46
C GLN A 103 2.74 2.88 17.89
N LEU A 104 2.32 3.51 16.79
CA LEU A 104 3.08 4.56 16.12
C LEU A 104 2.76 5.96 16.65
N GLY A 105 1.82 6.09 17.60
CA GLY A 105 1.36 7.39 18.10
C GLY A 105 0.65 8.22 17.02
N LEU A 106 -0.03 7.55 16.09
CA LEU A 106 -0.76 8.14 14.97
C LEU A 106 -2.27 7.94 15.14
N ASP A 107 -3.04 8.70 14.36
CA ASP A 107 -4.48 8.48 14.18
C ASP A 107 -4.85 8.25 12.72
N TRP A 108 -6.14 7.96 12.47
CA TRP A 108 -6.67 7.68 11.15
C TRP A 108 -6.45 8.81 10.13
N SER A 109 -6.34 10.07 10.58
CA SER A 109 -6.11 11.22 9.71
C SER A 109 -4.69 11.25 9.11
N GLN A 110 -3.79 10.44 9.65
CA GLN A 110 -2.38 10.36 9.23
C GLN A 110 -2.06 9.05 8.49
N ALA A 111 -3.07 8.22 8.20
CA ALA A 111 -2.90 6.94 7.55
C ALA A 111 -3.58 6.86 6.18
N THR A 112 -3.01 6.03 5.32
CA THR A 112 -3.68 5.53 4.11
C THR A 112 -3.92 4.04 4.19
N HIS A 113 -4.85 3.54 3.38
CA HIS A 113 -5.01 2.12 3.12
C HIS A 113 -5.22 1.85 1.64
N MET A 114 -4.51 0.86 1.10
CA MET A 114 -4.79 0.31 -0.23
C MET A 114 -5.31 -1.11 -0.10
N GLY A 115 -6.52 -1.34 -0.59
CA GLY A 115 -7.20 -2.64 -0.56
C GLY A 115 -7.91 -2.93 -1.88
N ASP A 116 -8.21 -4.19 -2.15
CA ASP A 116 -8.85 -4.61 -3.40
C ASP A 116 -10.20 -5.32 -3.20
N ASP A 117 -10.50 -5.82 -1.99
CA ASP A 117 -11.76 -6.54 -1.70
C ASP A 117 -12.43 -6.12 -0.36
N TRP A 118 -13.58 -6.72 -0.04
CA TRP A 118 -14.44 -6.34 1.09
C TRP A 118 -13.78 -6.29 2.47
N PRO A 119 -12.85 -7.19 2.84
CA PRO A 119 -12.16 -7.10 4.14
C PRO A 119 -11.43 -5.76 4.36
N ASP A 120 -11.08 -5.05 3.29
CA ASP A 120 -10.41 -3.76 3.36
C ASP A 120 -11.35 -2.57 3.62
N LEU A 121 -12.64 -2.70 3.31
CA LEU A 121 -13.61 -1.60 3.38
C LEU A 121 -13.69 -0.98 4.78
N ALA A 122 -13.54 -1.80 5.82
CA ALA A 122 -13.53 -1.32 7.19
C ALA A 122 -12.35 -0.36 7.45
N VAL A 123 -11.17 -0.61 6.88
CA VAL A 123 -10.02 0.30 7.03
C VAL A 123 -10.19 1.52 6.11
N MET A 124 -10.58 1.29 4.86
CA MET A 124 -10.70 2.33 3.83
C MET A 124 -11.66 3.46 4.19
N THR A 125 -12.74 3.13 4.90
CA THR A 125 -13.74 4.12 5.32
C THR A 125 -13.33 4.95 6.54
N ARG A 126 -12.16 4.67 7.14
CA ARG A 126 -11.64 5.36 8.33
C ARG A 126 -10.41 6.22 8.05
N VAL A 127 -9.53 5.75 7.18
CA VAL A 127 -8.27 6.44 6.82
C VAL A 127 -8.53 7.77 6.10
N ALA A 128 -7.59 8.73 6.22
CA ALA A 128 -7.65 10.01 5.51
C ALA A 128 -7.70 9.88 3.99
N LEU A 129 -7.01 8.86 3.48
CA LEU A 129 -6.91 8.61 2.05
C LEU A 129 -6.89 7.11 1.76
N ALA A 130 -7.79 6.69 0.89
CA ALA A 130 -8.05 5.28 0.58
C ALA A 130 -7.78 5.04 -0.90
N PHE A 131 -7.07 3.97 -1.19
CA PHE A 131 -6.65 3.60 -2.53
C PHE A 131 -7.24 2.24 -2.91
N ALA A 132 -7.48 2.05 -4.20
CA ALA A 132 -7.82 0.76 -4.77
C ALA A 132 -7.02 0.51 -6.06
N PRO A 133 -6.48 -0.70 -6.29
CA PRO A 133 -5.87 -1.01 -7.57
C PRO A 133 -6.91 -1.13 -8.69
N ALA A 134 -6.47 -1.04 -9.96
CA ALA A 134 -7.36 -1.14 -11.12
C ALA A 134 -8.14 -2.47 -11.20
N ASN A 135 -7.63 -3.56 -10.61
CA ASN A 135 -8.29 -4.86 -10.53
C ASN A 135 -9.24 -5.02 -9.32
N ALA A 136 -9.35 -4.02 -8.44
CA ALA A 136 -10.19 -4.12 -7.24
C ALA A 136 -11.67 -4.38 -7.56
N HIS A 137 -12.35 -5.00 -6.60
CA HIS A 137 -13.79 -5.19 -6.61
C HIS A 137 -14.52 -3.83 -6.73
N HIS A 138 -15.67 -3.80 -7.41
CA HIS A 138 -16.37 -2.56 -7.73
C HIS A 138 -16.77 -1.75 -6.48
N GLU A 139 -17.23 -2.42 -5.42
CA GLU A 139 -17.55 -1.76 -4.14
C GLU A 139 -16.34 -1.10 -3.48
N VAL A 140 -15.14 -1.65 -3.68
CA VAL A 140 -13.89 -1.10 -3.14
C VAL A 140 -13.49 0.15 -3.91
N LYS A 141 -13.55 0.09 -5.26
CA LYS A 141 -13.33 1.26 -6.12
C LYS A 141 -14.30 2.40 -5.81
N ALA A 142 -15.58 2.09 -5.59
CA ALA A 142 -16.61 3.08 -5.27
C ALA A 142 -16.38 3.84 -3.95
N ARG A 143 -15.54 3.29 -3.05
CA ARG A 143 -15.19 3.89 -1.74
C ARG A 143 -13.74 4.36 -1.68
N ALA A 144 -12.96 4.15 -2.72
CA ALA A 144 -11.61 4.67 -2.82
C ALA A 144 -11.64 6.16 -3.17
N HIS A 145 -10.71 6.91 -2.59
CA HIS A 145 -10.48 8.31 -2.95
C HIS A 145 -9.66 8.42 -4.24
N TYR A 146 -8.85 7.41 -4.54
CA TYR A 146 -8.09 7.30 -5.78
C TYR A 146 -7.98 5.83 -6.20
N VAL A 147 -8.33 5.56 -7.45
CA VAL A 147 -8.15 4.25 -8.08
C VAL A 147 -6.93 4.36 -8.99
N THR A 148 -5.96 3.48 -8.81
CA THR A 148 -4.74 3.51 -9.64
C THR A 148 -5.05 3.06 -11.07
N ASP A 149 -4.27 3.54 -12.04
CA ASP A 149 -4.33 3.04 -13.41
C ASP A 149 -3.77 1.61 -13.51
N ARG A 150 -2.78 1.30 -12.66
CA ARG A 150 -2.12 -0.01 -12.63
C ARG A 150 -2.90 -1.03 -11.78
N GLN A 151 -2.69 -2.30 -12.08
CA GLN A 151 -3.19 -3.42 -11.29
C GLN A 151 -2.23 -3.80 -10.15
N GLY A 152 -2.76 -4.43 -9.11
CA GLY A 152 -1.99 -5.00 -8.01
C GLY A 152 -0.93 -5.98 -8.51
N GLY A 153 0.24 -5.97 -7.88
CA GLY A 153 1.40 -6.75 -8.32
C GLY A 153 2.02 -6.32 -9.66
N HIS A 154 1.54 -5.22 -10.25
CA HIS A 154 1.98 -4.67 -11.54
C HIS A 154 2.37 -3.17 -11.46
N GLY A 155 2.70 -2.68 -10.27
CA GLY A 155 3.12 -1.29 -10.07
C GLY A 155 2.05 -0.38 -9.47
N ALA A 156 0.88 -0.90 -9.05
CA ALA A 156 -0.15 -0.08 -8.43
C ALA A 156 0.31 0.52 -7.09
N VAL A 157 1.02 -0.26 -6.27
CA VAL A 157 1.61 0.26 -5.04
C VAL A 157 2.69 1.29 -5.34
N ARG A 158 3.49 1.09 -6.40
CA ARG A 158 4.46 2.09 -6.87
C ARG A 158 3.79 3.41 -7.24
N GLU A 159 2.66 3.35 -7.94
CA GLU A 159 1.88 4.54 -8.31
C GLU A 159 1.39 5.31 -7.07
N VAL A 160 0.86 4.60 -6.07
CA VAL A 160 0.50 5.19 -4.77
C VAL A 160 1.71 5.78 -4.05
N CYS A 161 2.86 5.09 -4.07
CA CYS A 161 4.09 5.61 -3.47
C CYS A 161 4.51 6.93 -4.13
N ASP A 162 4.51 7.00 -5.46
CA ASP A 162 4.85 8.21 -6.22
C ASP A 162 3.88 9.36 -5.90
N LEU A 163 2.59 9.08 -5.75
CA LEU A 163 1.58 10.04 -5.33
C LEU A 163 1.88 10.62 -3.95
N LEU A 164 2.12 9.76 -2.95
CA LEU A 164 2.42 10.20 -1.58
C LEU A 164 3.73 10.99 -1.52
N LEU A 165 4.77 10.57 -2.25
CA LEU A 165 6.04 11.29 -2.36
C LEU A 165 5.89 12.63 -3.06
N THR A 166 4.98 12.74 -4.03
CA THR A 166 4.67 14.00 -4.71
C THR A 166 3.98 14.96 -3.74
N ALA A 167 2.95 14.49 -3.05
CA ALA A 167 2.19 15.30 -2.09
C ALA A 167 3.03 15.82 -0.92
N THR A 168 4.05 15.05 -0.51
CA THR A 168 4.96 15.40 0.60
C THR A 168 6.23 16.12 0.12
N GLY A 169 6.35 16.45 -1.16
CA GLY A 169 7.47 17.22 -1.71
C GLY A 169 8.80 16.45 -1.81
N HIS A 170 8.76 15.12 -1.75
CA HIS A 170 9.95 14.27 -1.81
C HIS A 170 10.27 13.75 -3.21
N TYR A 171 9.26 13.63 -4.10
CA TYR A 171 9.41 12.99 -5.41
C TYR A 171 10.50 13.62 -6.29
N ASP A 172 10.48 14.94 -6.47
CA ASP A 172 11.44 15.65 -7.34
C ASP A 172 12.89 15.48 -6.89
N ARG A 173 13.12 15.48 -5.57
CA ARG A 173 14.45 15.23 -5.01
C ARG A 173 14.92 13.81 -5.33
N ILE A 174 14.08 12.80 -5.09
CA ILE A 174 14.40 11.39 -5.35
C ILE A 174 14.66 11.17 -6.84
N LEU A 175 13.84 11.76 -7.73
CA LEU A 175 14.03 11.67 -9.16
C LEU A 175 15.35 12.33 -9.60
N LYS A 176 15.69 13.50 -9.05
CA LYS A 176 16.95 14.17 -9.33
C LYS A 176 18.16 13.33 -8.91
N ASP A 177 18.09 12.67 -7.76
CA ASP A 177 19.16 11.80 -7.27
C ASP A 177 19.36 10.58 -8.19
N ALA A 178 18.28 10.05 -8.79
CA ALA A 178 18.34 8.91 -9.71
C ALA A 178 18.84 9.24 -11.13
N LEU A 179 18.92 10.52 -11.50
CA LEU A 179 19.41 10.99 -12.80
C LEU A 179 20.91 11.32 -12.81
N GLN A 180 21.60 11.13 -11.68
CA GLN A 180 23.04 11.34 -11.51
C GLN A 180 23.80 10.02 -11.65
#